data_AF-A0A935SSL0-F1
#
_entry.id   AF-A0A935SSL0-F1
#
_cell.length_a   1.000
_cell.length_b   1.000
_cell.length_c   1.000
_cell.angle_alpha   90.00
_cell.angle_beta   90.00
_cell.angle_gamma   90.00
#
_symmetry.space_group_name_H-M   'P 1'
#
loop_
_entity.id
_entity.type
_entity.pdbx_description
1 polymer ?
#
loop_
_entity_poly.entity_id
_entity_poly.type
_entity_poly.pdbx_seq_one_letter_code
_entity_poly.pdbx_strand_id
1 'polypeptide(L)' 'MKRYLVIAALVAAFVLSAFSQGTPTATPSKLKVGDMAPDFTLTDTAGTKVKLSDFRGKNNVVLAFYVFAFTGG' A
#
# COMPACT_ATOMS: atom_id res chain seq x y z
N MET A 1 -11.48 36.24 22.04
CA MET A 1 -10.18 35.86 21.48
C MET A 1 -9.84 34.38 21.73
N LYS A 2 -9.90 33.87 22.97
CA LYS A 2 -9.65 32.44 23.30
C LYS A 2 -10.63 31.45 22.61
N ARG A 3 -11.89 31.87 22.44
CA ARG A 3 -12.97 31.28 21.60
C ARG A 3 -12.47 30.72 20.26
N TYR A 4 -11.86 31.62 19.49
CA TYR A 4 -11.46 31.37 18.11
C TYR A 4 -10.18 30.55 18.00
N LEU A 5 -9.28 30.66 18.98
CA LEU A 5 -8.08 29.81 19.06
C LEU A 5 -8.42 28.35 19.29
N VAL A 6 -9.43 28.05 20.13
CA VAL A 6 -9.90 26.68 20.36
C VAL A 6 -10.56 26.10 19.10
N ILE A 7 -11.36 26.90 18.39
CA ILE A 7 -12.00 26.48 17.15
C ILE A 7 -10.96 26.25 16.04
N ALA A 8 -9.98 27.15 15.90
CA ALA A 8 -8.90 26.98 14.92
C ALA A 8 -8.03 25.74 15.21
N ALA A 9 -7.74 25.45 16.49
CA ALA A 9 -7.03 24.24 16.90
C ALA A 9 -7.83 22.96 16.62
N LEU A 10 -9.14 22.97 16.83
CA LEU A 10 -10.03 21.85 16.51
C LEU A 10 -10.14 21.61 15.00
N VAL A 11 -10.20 22.68 14.20
CA VAL A 11 -10.20 22.58 12.74
C VAL A 11 -8.86 22.01 12.26
N ALA A 12 -7.72 22.51 12.75
CA ALA A 12 -6.40 22.02 12.38
C ALA A 12 -6.19 20.52 12.73
N ALA A 13 -6.70 20.07 13.88
CA ALA A 13 -6.67 18.66 14.27
C ALA A 13 -7.55 17.77 13.38
N PHE A 14 -8.66 18.32 12.85
CA PHE A 14 -9.54 17.61 11.92
C PHE A 14 -8.91 17.46 10.51
N VAL A 15 -8.15 18.45 10.04
CA VAL A 15 -7.44 18.34 8.75
C VAL A 15 -6.29 17.33 8.81
N LEU A 16 -5.61 17.21 9.95
CA LEU A 16 -4.50 16.26 10.13
C LEU A 16 -4.96 14.79 10.18
N SER A 17 -6.19 14.53 10.61
CA SER A 17 -6.76 13.17 10.71
C SER A 17 -7.35 12.67 9.39
N ALA A 18 -7.68 13.56 8.45
CA ALA A 18 -8.19 13.19 7.13
C ALA A 18 -7.10 12.66 6.18
N PHE A 19 -5.83 13.03 6.39
CA PHE A 19 -4.70 12.54 5.58
C PHE A 19 -4.20 11.13 5.95
N SER A 20 -4.70 10.55 7.05
CA SER A 20 -4.28 9.22 7.51
C SER A 20 -5.16 8.07 6.96
N GLN A 21 -6.18 8.37 6.15
CA GLN A 21 -7.04 7.35 5.54
C GLN A 21 -6.42 6.78 4.25
N GLY A 22 -5.28 6.12 4.42
CA GLY A 22 -4.63 5.31 3.39
C GLY A 22 -4.63 3.84 3.75
N THR A 23 -5.77 3.28 4.18
CA THR A 23 -5.90 1.82 4.26
C THR A 23 -6.48 1.31 2.94
N PRO A 24 -5.69 0.70 2.05
CA PRO A 24 -6.27 -0.09 0.97
C PRO A 24 -7.01 -1.22 1.65
N THR A 25 -8.34 -1.08 1.74
CA THR A 25 -9.22 -2.19 2.05
C THR A 25 -9.16 -3.10 0.84
N ALA A 26 -8.12 -3.94 0.79
CA ALA A 26 -8.06 -5.05 -0.13
C ALA A 26 -9.10 -6.06 0.36
N THR A 27 -10.38 -5.80 0.07
CA THR A 27 -11.37 -6.87 0.01
C THR A 27 -10.74 -7.94 -0.88
N PRO A 28 -10.61 -9.20 -0.44
CA PRO A 28 -10.02 -10.24 -1.26
C PRO A 28 -10.94 -10.45 -2.47
N SER A 29 -10.68 -9.70 -3.54
CA SER A 29 -11.34 -9.91 -4.81
C SER A 29 -10.79 -11.22 -5.33
N LYS A 30 -11.69 -12.15 -5.65
CA LYS A 30 -11.32 -13.37 -6.35
C LYS A 30 -10.63 -12.99 -7.67
N LEU A 31 -9.32 -13.14 -7.72
CA LEU A 31 -8.52 -12.81 -8.91
C LEU A 31 -8.96 -13.71 -10.07
N LYS A 32 -9.10 -13.13 -11.27
CA LYS A 32 -9.33 -13.88 -12.51
C LYS A 32 -8.35 -13.42 -13.59
N VAL A 33 -8.18 -14.27 -14.61
CA VAL A 33 -7.33 -13.95 -15.77
C VAL A 33 -7.84 -12.69 -16.46
N GLY A 34 -6.90 -11.82 -16.85
CA GLY A 34 -7.19 -10.53 -17.49
C GLY A 34 -7.41 -9.38 -16.51
N ASP A 35 -7.61 -9.65 -15.21
CA ASP A 35 -7.66 -8.57 -14.22
C ASP A 35 -6.29 -7.91 -14.07
N MET A 36 -6.32 -6.60 -13.86
CA MET A 36 -5.10 -5.89 -13.48
C MET A 36 -4.63 -6.38 -12.11
N ALA A 37 -3.38 -6.85 -12.04
CA ALA A 37 -2.78 -7.29 -10.79
C ALA A 37 -2.80 -6.15 -9.75
N PRO A 38 -3.28 -6.42 -8.50
CA PRO A 38 -3.24 -5.45 -7.41
C PRO A 38 -1.82 -4.94 -7.18
N ASP A 39 -1.67 -3.63 -7.03
CA ASP A 39 -0.36 -3.03 -6.81
C ASP A 39 0.08 -3.26 -5.37
N PHE A 40 1.37 -3.51 -5.19
CA PHE A 40 1.99 -3.65 -3.88
C PHE A 40 3.45 -3.19 -3.94
N THR A 41 3.98 -2.86 -2.76
CA THR A 41 5.38 -2.51 -2.58
C THR A 41 5.99 -3.45 -1.55
N LEU A 42 7.06 -4.14 -1.91
CA LEU A 42 7.83 -4.99 -1.01
C LEU A 42 9.23 -4.42 -0.82
N THR A 43 9.89 -4.85 0.25
CA THR A 43 11.31 -4.60 0.45
C THR A 43 12.08 -5.81 -0.09
N ASP A 44 13.09 -5.60 -0.93
CA ASP A 44 13.98 -6.68 -1.38
C ASP A 44 15.03 -7.04 -0.31
N THR A 45 15.91 -7.99 -0.64
CA THR A 45 16.97 -8.46 0.27
C THR A 45 18.03 -7.41 0.58
N ALA A 46 18.14 -6.35 -0.23
CA ALA A 46 19.06 -5.24 -0.02
C ALA A 46 18.40 -4.06 0.74
N GLY A 47 17.12 -4.17 1.11
CA GLY A 47 16.38 -3.08 1.75
C GLY A 47 15.70 -2.11 0.78
N THR A 48 15.81 -2.35 -0.53
CA THR A 48 15.24 -1.48 -1.56
C THR A 48 13.74 -1.70 -1.67
N LYS A 49 12.97 -0.62 -1.82
CA LYS A 49 11.54 -0.70 -2.10
C LYS A 49 11.32 -1.03 -3.57
N VAL A 50 10.57 -2.10 -3.83
CA VAL A 50 10.22 -2.56 -5.17
C VAL A 50 8.70 -2.53 -5.30
N LYS A 51 8.20 -1.81 -6.30
CA LYS A 51 6.76 -1.66 -6.56
C LYS A 51 6.36 -2.43 -7.81
N LEU A 52 5.29 -3.23 -7.74
CA LEU A 52 4.84 -4.05 -8.87
C LEU A 52 4.55 -3.21 -10.12
N SER A 53 3.93 -2.05 -9.93
CA SER A 53 3.57 -1.15 -11.03
C SER A 53 4.75 -0.60 -11.84
N ASP A 54 5.98 -0.61 -11.30
CA ASP A 54 7.16 -0.10 -12.00
C ASP A 54 7.55 -0.98 -13.22
N PHE A 55 7.11 -2.24 -13.22
CA PHE A 55 7.38 -3.23 -14.26
C PHE A 55 6.33 -3.26 -15.38
N ARG A 56 5.18 -2.59 -15.20
CA ARG A 56 4.07 -2.62 -16.17
C ARG A 56 4.52 -2.14 -17.55
N GLY A 57 4.22 -2.94 -18.58
CA GLY A 57 4.57 -2.65 -19.98
C GLY A 57 6.07 -2.73 -20.30
N LYS A 58 6.92 -3.08 -19.32
CA LYS A 58 8.38 -3.19 -19.49
C LYS A 58 8.84 -4.63 -19.41
N ASN A 59 8.30 -5.39 -18.46
CA ASN A 59 8.73 -6.76 -18.17
C ASN A 59 7.54 -7.68 -17.91
N ASN A 60 7.70 -8.95 -18.23
CA ASN A 60 6.83 -10.01 -17.72
C ASN A 60 7.19 -10.30 -16.26
N VAL A 61 6.20 -10.46 -15.40
CA VAL A 61 6.39 -10.68 -13.95
C VAL A 61 5.71 -11.98 -13.54
N VAL A 62 6.43 -12.81 -12.78
CA VAL A 62 5.90 -14.01 -12.12
C VAL A 62 5.94 -13.79 -10.62
N LEU A 63 4.84 -14.08 -9.93
CA LEU A 63 4.73 -13.96 -8.47
C LEU A 63 4.59 -15.35 -7.84
N ALA A 64 5.50 -15.68 -6.92
CA ALA A 64 5.49 -16.93 -6.18
C ALA A 64 5.48 -16.63 -4.66
N PHE A 65 4.63 -17.35 -3.92
CA PHE A 65 4.57 -17.31 -2.47
C PHE A 65 5.08 -18.63 -1.92
N TYR A 66 6.03 -18.57 -0.99
CA TYR A 66 6.56 -19.73 -0.28
C TYR A 66 6.63 -19.40 1.22
N VAL A 67 6.45 -20.41 2.07
CA VAL A 67 6.30 -20.20 3.53
C VAL A 67 7.63 -19.79 4.16
N PHE A 68 8.71 -20.52 3.85
CA PHE A 68 10.04 -20.29 4.39
C PHE A 68 11.11 -20.37 3.31
N ALA A 69 12.05 -19.43 3.34
CA ALA A 69 13.25 -19.51 2.50
C ALA A 69 14.11 -20.71 2.92
N PHE A 70 14.83 -21.29 1.96
CA PHE A 70 15.79 -22.39 2.19
C PHE A 70 15.18 -23.66 2.82
N THR A 71 13.91 -23.95 2.54
CA THR A 71 13.24 -25.18 2.97
C THR A 71 12.91 -26.08 1.78
N GLY A 72 12.85 -27.40 2.01
CA GLY A 72 12.29 -28.35 1.05
C GLY A 72 10.77 -28.19 1.01
N GLY A 73 10.22 -28.11 -0.20
CA GLY A 73 8.77 -28.03 -0.44
C GLY A 73 8.08 -29.39 -0.38
#